data_AF-A0A2A4YUV9-F1
#
_entry.id   AF-A0A2A4YUV9-F1
#
_cell.length_a   1.000
_cell.length_b   1.000
_cell.length_c   1.000
_cell.angle_alpha   90.00
_cell.angle_beta   90.00
_cell.angle_gamma   90.00
#
_symmetry.space_group_name_H-M   'P 1'
#
loop_
_entity.id
_entity.type
_entity.pdbx_description
1 polymer ?
#
loop_
_entity_poly.entity_id
_entity_poly.type
_entity_poly.pdbx_seq_one_letter_code
_entity_poly.pdbx_strand_id
1 'polypeptide(L)'
;MDCATMSNIPISVLVTTKNEEDNISRCLSALKSFAQIIVIDSHSDDRTRDISQIFSAETILYQWDGRYPKKRQWCLDTLDIHHDWVFWVDADEVVTEACITEIRALFQVSRPEAGFFVKGQYVWEGTILRHGLRNNKLALINRKKLEFPVVDDLDIDGMGEMEGHYQPVRKM
;
A
#
# COMPACT_ATOMS: atom_id res chain seq x y z
N MET A 1 2.40 -8.08 35.43
CA MET A 1 3.15 -8.04 34.16
C MET A 1 2.20 -7.41 33.15
N ASP A 2 2.23 -6.09 33.06
CA ASP A 2 1.33 -5.34 32.21
C ASP A 2 1.75 -5.50 30.75
N CYS A 3 1.08 -6.39 30.04
CA CYS A 3 1.08 -6.40 28.59
C CYS A 3 0.21 -5.21 28.16
N ALA A 4 0.81 -4.02 28.11
CA ALA A 4 0.18 -2.90 27.43
C ALA A 4 -0.12 -3.37 26.01
N THR A 5 -1.40 -3.58 25.70
CA THR A 5 -1.89 -3.80 24.35
C THR A 5 -1.39 -2.62 23.52
N MET A 6 -0.34 -2.82 22.72
CA MET A 6 0.16 -1.77 21.85
C MET A 6 -1.00 -1.42 20.91
N SER A 7 -1.53 -0.21 21.05
CA SER A 7 -2.56 0.30 20.15
C SER A 7 -2.06 0.20 18.72
N ASN A 8 -2.91 -0.26 17.80
CA ASN A 8 -2.57 -0.34 16.38
C ASN A 8 -2.04 1.01 15.86
N ILE A 9 -1.11 0.95 14.91
CA ILE A 9 -0.53 2.14 14.27
C ILE A 9 -1.65 2.83 13.46
N PRO A 10 -1.93 4.14 13.66
CA PRO A 10 -3.09 4.84 13.09
C PRO A 10 -2.87 5.19 11.61
N ILE A 11 -2.77 4.14 10.79
CA ILE A 11 -2.53 4.16 9.35
C ILE A 11 -3.52 3.18 8.72
N SER A 12 -4.07 3.60 7.57
CA SER A 12 -4.79 2.72 6.67
C SER A 12 -3.82 2.16 5.63
N VAL A 13 -3.61 0.85 5.64
CA VAL A 13 -2.80 0.17 4.63
C VAL A 13 -3.69 -0.18 3.44
N LEU A 14 -3.27 0.23 2.25
CA LEU A 14 -3.92 -0.10 1.00
C LEU A 14 -3.06 -1.12 0.26
N VAL A 15 -3.57 -2.34 0.15
CA VAL A 15 -2.88 -3.47 -0.49
C VAL A 15 -3.42 -3.66 -1.89
N THR A 16 -2.63 -3.33 -2.93
CA THR A 16 -3.03 -3.55 -4.32
C THR A 16 -2.68 -4.97 -4.76
N THR A 17 -3.61 -5.66 -5.42
CA THR A 17 -3.42 -7.06 -5.79
C THR A 17 -4.12 -7.47 -7.09
N LYS A 18 -3.59 -8.51 -7.73
CA LYS A 18 -4.21 -9.28 -8.82
C LYS A 18 -3.49 -10.63 -8.96
N ASN A 19 -4.18 -11.73 -8.69
CA ASN A 19 -3.67 -13.10 -8.80
C ASN A 19 -2.37 -13.34 -7.99
N GLU A 20 -2.48 -13.11 -6.68
CA GLU A 20 -1.38 -13.16 -5.71
C GLU A 20 -1.63 -14.23 -4.62
N GLU A 21 -2.27 -15.36 -4.95
CA GLU A 21 -2.62 -16.39 -3.95
C GLU A 21 -1.40 -16.94 -3.19
N ASP A 22 -0.24 -16.99 -3.84
CA ASP A 22 1.04 -17.43 -3.26
C ASP A 22 1.64 -16.42 -2.26
N ASN A 23 1.23 -15.15 -2.35
CA ASN A 23 1.92 -14.04 -1.70
C ASN A 23 1.03 -13.29 -0.70
N ILE A 24 -0.27 -13.17 -0.98
CA ILE A 24 -1.18 -12.32 -0.21
C ILE A 24 -1.26 -12.72 1.27
N SER A 25 -1.15 -14.03 1.58
CA SER A 25 -1.16 -14.53 2.96
C SER A 25 0.03 -14.00 3.79
N ARG A 26 1.25 -14.02 3.21
CA ARG A 26 2.44 -13.51 3.90
C ARG A 26 2.43 -11.98 4.01
N CYS A 27 1.92 -11.29 2.98
CA CYS A 27 1.76 -9.84 2.97
C CYS A 27 0.82 -9.40 4.11
N LEU A 28 -0.42 -9.89 4.13
CA LEU A 28 -1.42 -9.52 5.14
C LEU A 28 -1.01 -9.93 6.56
N SER A 29 -0.30 -11.05 6.71
CA SER A 29 0.22 -11.47 8.01
C SER A 29 1.16 -10.44 8.63
N ALA A 30 1.96 -9.74 7.82
CA ALA A 30 2.91 -8.73 8.28
C ALA A 30 2.26 -7.38 8.61
N LEU A 31 1.00 -7.17 8.23
CA LEU A 31 0.31 -5.88 8.37
C LEU A 31 -0.54 -5.77 9.65
N LYS A 32 -0.57 -6.79 10.50
CA LYS A 32 -1.43 -6.85 11.71
C LYS A 32 -1.22 -5.72 12.72
N SER A 33 -0.08 -5.03 12.66
CA SER A 33 0.22 -3.88 13.54
C SER A 33 -0.50 -2.58 13.13
N PHE A 34 -1.09 -2.52 11.94
CA PHE A 34 -1.77 -1.33 11.42
C PHE A 34 -3.27 -1.34 11.76
N ALA A 35 -3.85 -0.15 11.90
CA ALA A 35 -5.21 0.02 12.39
C ALA A 35 -6.28 -0.38 11.36
N GLN A 36 -6.01 -0.17 10.07
CA GLN A 36 -6.92 -0.56 8.99
C GLN A 36 -6.12 -1.18 7.84
N ILE A 37 -6.66 -2.25 7.25
CA ILE A 37 -6.12 -2.89 6.06
C ILE A 37 -7.26 -3.04 5.05
N ILE A 38 -7.06 -2.48 3.85
CA ILE A 38 -7.99 -2.61 2.73
C ILE A 38 -7.23 -3.27 1.57
N VAL A 39 -7.74 -4.38 1.08
CA VAL A 39 -7.26 -5.08 -0.11
C VAL A 39 -8.02 -4.55 -1.32
N ILE A 40 -7.31 -4.05 -2.32
CA ILE A 40 -7.85 -3.55 -3.58
C ILE A 40 -7.51 -4.56 -4.67
N ASP A 41 -8.47 -5.44 -4.93
CA ASP A 41 -8.34 -6.55 -5.87
C ASP A 41 -8.78 -6.17 -7.27
N SER A 42 -7.92 -6.42 -8.25
CA SER A 42 -8.12 -6.08 -9.66
C SER A 42 -8.74 -7.26 -10.42
N HIS A 43 -9.81 -7.79 -9.83
CA HIS A 43 -10.54 -8.98 -10.27
C HIS A 43 -9.69 -10.25 -10.36
N SER A 44 -9.13 -10.70 -9.23
CA SER A 44 -8.42 -11.98 -9.18
C SER A 44 -9.33 -13.16 -9.52
N ASP A 45 -8.81 -14.08 -10.33
CA ASP A 45 -9.47 -15.34 -10.73
C ASP A 45 -8.87 -16.58 -10.03
N ASP A 46 -7.87 -16.37 -9.18
CA ASP A 46 -7.29 -17.36 -8.28
C ASP A 46 -7.88 -17.25 -6.84
N ARG A 47 -7.21 -17.87 -5.85
CA ARG A 47 -7.68 -17.87 -4.45
C ARG A 47 -7.32 -16.61 -3.67
N THR A 48 -6.80 -15.55 -4.29
CA THR A 48 -6.36 -14.31 -3.62
C THR A 48 -7.46 -13.72 -2.74
N ARG A 49 -8.70 -13.68 -3.24
CA ARG A 49 -9.85 -13.12 -2.54
C ARG A 49 -10.24 -13.95 -1.32
N ASP A 50 -10.32 -15.26 -1.50
CA ASP A 50 -10.66 -16.20 -0.42
C ASP A 50 -9.62 -16.11 0.72
N ILE A 51 -8.34 -16.01 0.37
CA ILE A 51 -7.26 -15.89 1.35
C ILE A 51 -7.36 -14.55 2.08
N SER A 52 -7.63 -13.44 1.38
CA SER A 52 -7.75 -12.10 1.98
C SER A 52 -8.85 -12.04 3.05
N GLN A 53 -9.98 -12.70 2.82
CA GLN A 53 -11.10 -12.75 3.77
C GLN A 53 -10.73 -13.40 5.11
N ILE A 54 -9.81 -14.39 5.11
CA ILE A 54 -9.33 -15.06 6.34
C ILE A 54 -8.66 -14.05 7.29
N PHE A 55 -8.04 -13.00 6.75
CA PHE A 55 -7.37 -11.96 7.53
C PHE A 55 -8.32 -10.86 8.03
N SER A 56 -9.63 -11.00 7.82
CA SER A 56 -10.63 -9.97 8.13
C SER A 56 -10.31 -8.61 7.48
N ALA A 57 -9.56 -8.62 6.37
CA ALA A 57 -9.27 -7.43 5.61
C ALA A 57 -10.48 -7.07 4.75
N GLU A 58 -10.85 -5.78 4.74
CA GLU A 58 -11.85 -5.28 3.82
C GLU A 58 -11.34 -5.47 2.39
N THR A 59 -12.07 -6.18 1.55
CA THR A 59 -11.65 -6.46 0.17
C THR A 59 -12.58 -5.74 -0.79
N ILE A 60 -12.01 -4.81 -1.56
CA ILE A 60 -12.69 -3.98 -2.55
C ILE A 60 -12.27 -4.45 -3.94
N LEU A 61 -13.25 -4.65 -4.81
CA LEU A 61 -13.01 -4.91 -6.22
C LEU A 61 -12.80 -3.57 -6.95
N TYR A 62 -11.69 -3.46 -7.66
CA TYR A 62 -11.40 -2.34 -8.52
C TYR A 62 -11.44 -2.77 -9.99
N GLN A 63 -12.27 -2.07 -10.77
CA GLN A 63 -12.36 -2.25 -12.21
C GLN A 63 -11.79 -1.01 -12.90
N TRP A 64 -10.73 -1.21 -13.69
CA TRP A 64 -10.22 -0.16 -14.57
C TRP A 64 -11.21 0.14 -15.69
N ASP A 65 -11.59 1.40 -15.84
CA ASP A 65 -12.51 1.89 -16.87
C ASP A 65 -11.82 2.71 -17.97
N GLY A 66 -10.49 2.82 -17.91
CA GLY A 66 -9.69 3.58 -18.87
C GLY A 66 -9.69 5.08 -18.63
N ARG A 67 -10.07 5.57 -17.45
CA ARG A 67 -10.20 7.02 -17.16
C ARG A 67 -9.56 7.41 -15.84
N TYR A 68 -9.19 8.69 -15.73
CA TYR A 68 -8.75 9.24 -14.45
C TYR A 68 -9.95 9.50 -13.50
N PRO A 69 -9.73 9.43 -12.17
CA PRO A 69 -8.48 9.07 -11.49
C PRO A 69 -8.12 7.59 -11.66
N LYS A 70 -6.81 7.31 -11.75
CA LYS A 70 -6.26 5.95 -11.70
C LYS A 70 -6.44 5.33 -10.31
N LYS A 71 -6.07 4.05 -10.17
CA LYS A 71 -6.41 3.24 -9.00
C LYS A 71 -6.04 3.91 -7.68
N ARG A 72 -4.81 4.43 -7.51
CA ARG A 72 -4.40 4.99 -6.22
C ARG A 72 -5.21 6.23 -5.87
N GLN A 73 -5.38 7.16 -6.80
CA GLN A 73 -6.18 8.35 -6.54
C GLN A 73 -7.66 8.03 -6.35
N TRP A 74 -8.21 7.12 -7.17
CA TRP A 74 -9.58 6.61 -7.00
C TRP A 74 -9.79 6.05 -5.59
N CYS A 75 -8.82 5.29 -5.06
CA CYS A 75 -8.91 4.77 -3.71
C CYS A 75 -8.94 5.89 -2.67
N LEU A 76 -8.09 6.92 -2.82
CA LEU A 76 -8.03 8.05 -1.89
C LEU A 76 -9.31 8.90 -1.89
N ASP A 77 -10.07 8.88 -2.98
CA ASP A 77 -11.30 9.65 -3.17
C ASP A 77 -12.57 8.88 -2.78
N THR A 78 -12.57 7.55 -2.87
CA THR A 78 -13.79 6.74 -2.79
C THR A 78 -13.85 5.78 -1.60
N LEU A 79 -12.72 5.32 -1.08
CA LEU A 79 -12.71 4.35 0.01
C LEU A 79 -12.95 5.01 1.37
N ASP A 80 -13.56 4.25 2.29
CA ASP A 80 -13.73 4.65 3.68
C ASP A 80 -12.40 4.53 4.46
N ILE A 81 -11.47 5.43 4.16
CA ILE A 81 -10.14 5.47 4.78
C ILE A 81 -10.22 6.19 6.14
N HIS A 82 -10.01 5.44 7.22
CA HIS A 82 -10.19 5.92 8.59
C HIS A 82 -9.06 6.83 9.10
N HIS A 83 -7.93 6.87 8.39
CA HIS A 83 -6.74 7.60 8.83
C HIS A 83 -6.22 8.59 7.79
N ASP A 84 -5.59 9.66 8.29
CA ASP A 84 -4.94 10.67 7.44
C ASP A 84 -3.70 10.13 6.73
N TRP A 85 -3.10 9.09 7.29
CA TRP A 85 -1.93 8.42 6.74
C TRP A 85 -2.32 7.12 6.07
N VAL A 86 -1.87 6.99 4.82
CA VAL A 86 -2.05 5.81 3.97
C VAL A 86 -0.69 5.19 3.70
N PHE A 87 -0.60 3.87 3.80
CA PHE A 87 0.58 3.11 3.41
C PHE A 87 0.25 2.17 2.25
N TRP A 88 0.86 2.41 1.10
CA TRP A 88 0.73 1.56 -0.09
C TRP A 88 1.66 0.35 0.02
N VAL A 89 1.11 -0.84 -0.16
CA VAL A 89 1.85 -2.11 -0.15
C VAL A 89 1.39 -2.96 -1.31
N ASP A 90 2.30 -3.52 -2.10
CA ASP A 90 1.92 -4.49 -3.12
C ASP A 90 1.76 -5.88 -2.48
N ALA A 91 0.84 -6.70 -2.97
CA ALA A 91 0.54 -8.01 -2.37
C ALA A 91 1.71 -9.03 -2.46
N ASP A 92 2.70 -8.79 -3.31
CA ASP A 92 3.94 -9.56 -3.39
C ASP A 92 5.00 -9.12 -2.37
N GLU A 93 4.82 -7.96 -1.73
CA GLU A 93 5.72 -7.40 -0.71
C GLU A 93 5.43 -7.91 0.71
N VAL A 94 6.46 -7.87 1.57
CA VAL A 94 6.34 -8.17 3.00
C VAL A 94 6.99 -7.05 3.80
N VAL A 95 6.18 -6.37 4.62
CA VAL A 95 6.68 -5.32 5.51
C VAL A 95 7.44 -5.95 6.67
N THR A 96 8.70 -5.56 6.86
CA THR A 96 9.54 -6.13 7.92
C THR A 96 9.21 -5.53 9.28
N GLU A 97 9.45 -6.28 10.36
CA GLU A 97 9.32 -5.78 11.75
C GLU A 97 10.16 -4.53 12.03
N ALA A 98 11.34 -4.43 11.40
CA ALA A 98 12.17 -3.22 11.47
C ALA A 98 11.45 -2.01 10.87
N CYS A 99 10.84 -2.15 9.69
CA CYS A 99 10.05 -1.10 9.07
C CYS A 99 8.81 -0.74 9.90
N ILE A 100 8.10 -1.72 10.46
CA ILE A 100 6.96 -1.48 11.37
C ILE A 100 7.42 -0.66 12.59
N THR A 101 8.57 -0.99 13.16
CA THR A 101 9.15 -0.28 14.30
C THR A 101 9.51 1.16 13.95
N GLU A 102 10.15 1.37 12.79
CA GLU A 102 10.46 2.71 12.29
C GLU A 102 9.18 3.54 12.06
N ILE A 103 8.18 2.96 11.38
CA ILE A 103 6.90 3.63 11.14
C ILE A 103 6.23 3.99 12.46
N ARG A 104 6.16 3.07 13.42
CA ARG A 104 5.55 3.34 14.74
C ARG A 104 6.21 4.54 15.43
N ALA A 105 7.54 4.67 15.34
CA ALA A 105 8.26 5.79 15.91
C ALA A 105 7.93 7.14 15.24
N LEU A 106 7.58 7.15 13.94
CA LEU A 106 7.20 8.38 13.24
C LEU A 106 5.95 9.05 13.82
N PHE A 107 5.05 8.27 14.44
CA PHE A 107 3.79 8.76 15.01
C PHE A 107 3.89 9.13 16.50
N GLN A 108 5.07 9.01 17.10
CA GLN A 108 5.31 9.43 18.49
C GLN A 108 5.66 10.92 18.61
N VAL A 109 5.92 11.59 17.48
CA VAL A 109 6.34 12.99 17.43
C VAL A 109 5.53 13.72 16.36
N SER A 110 5.13 14.97 16.61
CA SER A 110 4.53 15.82 15.58
C SER A 110 5.56 16.17 14.52
N ARG A 111 5.20 16.05 13.23
CA ARG A 111 6.14 16.35 12.14
C ARG A 111 5.50 17.04 10.93
N PRO A 112 6.25 17.87 10.18
CA PRO A 112 5.70 18.65 9.06
C PRO A 112 5.54 17.85 7.76
N GLU A 113 6.24 16.72 7.60
CA GLU A 113 6.31 15.96 6.35
C GLU A 113 4.91 15.52 5.86
N ALA A 114 4.80 15.35 4.54
CA ALA A 114 3.58 14.89 3.87
C ALA A 114 3.68 13.46 3.35
N GLY A 115 4.87 12.86 3.39
CA GLY A 115 5.12 11.49 2.96
C GLY A 115 6.55 11.05 3.24
N PHE A 116 6.77 9.74 3.19
CA PHE A 116 8.05 9.08 3.41
C PHE A 116 8.33 8.04 2.33
N PHE A 117 9.59 8.01 1.88
CA PHE A 117 10.09 6.92 1.06
C PHE A 117 10.32 5.68 1.91
N VAL A 118 9.82 4.54 1.44
CA VAL A 118 10.01 3.21 2.02
C VAL A 118 10.93 2.42 1.09
N LYS A 119 11.99 1.86 1.67
CA LYS A 119 13.01 1.09 0.95
C LYS A 119 12.65 -0.39 0.95
N GLY A 120 12.54 -0.96 -0.24
CA GLY A 120 12.37 -2.40 -0.45
C GLY A 120 13.68 -3.10 -0.82
N GLN A 121 13.70 -4.40 -0.61
CA GLN A 121 14.76 -5.30 -1.07
C GLN A 121 14.12 -6.38 -1.96
N TYR A 122 14.76 -6.68 -3.09
CA TYR A 122 14.30 -7.77 -3.94
C TYR A 122 14.72 -9.11 -3.36
N VAL A 123 13.79 -10.05 -3.36
CA VAL A 123 14.01 -11.44 -2.95
C VAL A 123 13.80 -12.31 -4.18
N TRP A 124 14.82 -13.06 -4.56
CA TRP A 124 14.79 -14.03 -5.65
C TRP A 124 14.99 -15.42 -5.08
N GLU A 125 14.00 -16.31 -5.26
CA GLU A 125 14.04 -17.69 -4.72
C GLU A 125 14.45 -17.76 -3.23
N GLY A 126 13.85 -16.88 -2.41
CA GLY A 126 14.14 -16.81 -0.97
C GLY A 126 15.47 -16.12 -0.62
N THR A 127 16.25 -15.68 -1.60
CA THR A 127 17.53 -15.00 -1.38
C THR A 127 17.41 -13.50 -1.64
N ILE A 128 17.83 -12.70 -0.67
CA ILE A 128 17.90 -11.24 -0.82
C ILE A 128 19.02 -10.88 -1.81
N LEU A 129 18.67 -10.11 -2.84
CA LEU A 129 19.64 -9.56 -3.78
C LEU A 129 20.45 -8.45 -3.10
N ARG A 130 21.78 -8.60 -3.05
CA ARG A 130 22.69 -7.67 -2.36
C ARG A 130 23.11 -6.46 -3.20
N HIS A 131 23.07 -6.63 -4.52
CA HIS A 131 23.55 -5.66 -5.52
C HIS A 131 22.47 -5.37 -6.56
N GLY A 132 22.62 -4.26 -7.27
CA GLY A 132 21.67 -3.79 -8.27
C GLY A 132 20.76 -2.68 -7.74
N LEU A 133 19.68 -2.43 -8.49
CA LEU A 133 18.69 -1.41 -8.14
C LEU A 133 17.94 -1.83 -6.87
N ARG A 134 17.67 -0.85 -6.02
CA ARG A 134 16.82 -1.02 -4.84
C ARG A 134 15.51 -0.30 -5.08
N ASN A 135 14.43 -0.92 -4.62
CA ASN A 135 13.12 -0.32 -4.66
C ASN A 135 13.05 0.81 -3.61
N ASN A 136 12.62 2.00 -4.00
CA ASN A 136 12.44 3.13 -3.09
C ASN A 136 11.15 3.86 -3.48
N LYS A 137 10.07 3.59 -2.74
CA LYS A 137 8.71 4.03 -3.07
C LYS A 137 8.26 5.11 -2.11
N LEU A 138 7.68 6.21 -2.60
CA LEU A 138 6.93 7.14 -1.74
C LEU A 138 5.60 6.49 -1.38
N ALA A 139 5.63 5.57 -0.41
CA ALA A 139 4.54 4.65 -0.12
C ALA A 139 3.75 5.04 1.13
N LEU A 140 4.37 5.71 2.10
CA LEU A 140 3.68 6.22 3.28
C LEU A 140 3.36 7.70 3.06
N ILE A 141 2.09 8.05 2.89
CA ILE A 141 1.66 9.40 2.51
C ILE A 141 0.54 9.92 3.41
N ASN A 142 0.48 11.24 3.57
CA ASN A 142 -0.64 11.91 4.17
C ASN A 142 -1.66 12.31 3.09
N ARG A 143 -2.81 11.63 3.04
CA ARG A 143 -3.83 11.79 1.99
C ARG A 143 -4.54 13.16 2.02
N LYS A 144 -4.41 13.92 3.11
CA LYS A 144 -4.92 15.30 3.20
C LYS A 144 -3.95 16.32 2.58
N LYS A 145 -2.68 15.96 2.40
CA LYS A 145 -1.64 16.84 1.85
C LYS A 145 -1.23 16.49 0.43
N LEU A 146 -1.37 15.22 0.03
CA LEU A 146 -0.92 14.70 -1.26
C LEU A 146 -2.06 14.08 -2.07
N GLU A 147 -1.93 14.13 -3.40
CA GLU A 147 -2.79 13.50 -4.41
C GLU A 147 -1.97 13.00 -5.60
N PHE A 148 -2.45 11.97 -6.32
CA PHE A 148 -1.81 11.58 -7.56
C PHE A 148 -2.34 12.40 -8.74
N PRO A 149 -1.45 12.93 -9.60
CA PRO A 149 -1.84 13.83 -10.68
C PRO A 149 -2.45 13.09 -11.87
N VAL A 150 -3.18 13.84 -12.71
CA VAL A 150 -3.50 13.45 -14.08
C VAL A 150 -2.30 13.80 -14.96
N VAL A 151 -1.74 12.81 -15.68
CA VAL A 151 -0.52 12.97 -16.50
C VAL A 151 -0.72 12.68 -17.99
N ASP A 152 -1.97 12.54 -18.43
CA ASP A 152 -2.34 12.36 -19.85
C ASP A 152 -1.60 11.18 -20.52
N ASP A 153 -1.63 10.02 -19.87
CA ASP A 153 -0.92 8.81 -20.28
C ASP A 153 -1.86 7.68 -20.77
N LEU A 154 -3.14 7.98 -21.02
CA LEU A 154 -4.16 6.98 -21.36
C LEU A 154 -3.95 6.36 -22.75
N ASP A 155 -3.33 7.10 -23.67
CA ASP A 155 -3.05 6.65 -25.03
C ASP A 155 -1.70 5.92 -25.16
N ILE A 156 -0.96 5.73 -24.06
CA ILE A 156 0.36 5.07 -24.07
C ILE A 156 0.20 3.57 -23.81
N ASP A 157 0.65 2.74 -24.76
CA ASP A 157 0.65 1.29 -24.62
C ASP A 157 1.38 0.83 -23.35
N GLY A 158 0.75 -0.10 -22.62
CA GLY A 158 1.27 -0.63 -21.36
C GLY A 158 0.98 0.23 -20.14
N MET A 159 0.43 1.44 -20.31
CA MET A 159 -0.17 2.17 -19.19
C MET A 159 -1.50 1.51 -18.82
N GLY A 160 -1.59 1.13 -17.55
CA GLY A 160 -2.78 0.48 -17.00
C GLY A 160 -3.44 1.33 -15.94
N GLU A 161 -4.18 0.62 -15.10
CA GLU A 161 -4.93 1.15 -13.96
C GLU A 161 -4.10 1.81 -12.88
N MET A 162 -2.83 1.45 -12.76
CA MET A 162 -1.95 2.00 -11.74
C MET A 162 -1.30 3.27 -12.24
N GLU A 163 -1.22 4.26 -11.36
CA GLU A 163 -0.28 5.35 -11.50
C GLU A 163 1.13 4.75 -11.63
N GLY A 164 1.77 5.00 -12.78
CA GLY A 164 3.10 4.49 -13.10
C GLY A 164 4.20 5.05 -12.18
N HIS A 165 5.36 5.42 -12.74
CA HIS A 165 6.46 5.93 -11.92
C HIS A 165 6.30 7.38 -11.44
N TYR A 166 5.14 8.02 -11.69
CA TYR A 166 4.86 9.37 -11.22
C TYR A 166 4.53 9.41 -9.72
N GLN A 167 5.04 10.44 -9.07
CA GLN A 167 4.89 10.65 -7.64
C GLN A 167 3.63 11.46 -7.34
N PRO A 168 3.00 11.26 -6.18
CA PRO A 168 1.94 12.16 -5.74
C PRO A 168 2.49 13.58 -5.57
N VAL A 169 1.65 14.57 -5.86
CA VAL A 169 1.93 16.00 -5.77
C VAL A 169 1.21 16.59 -4.56
N ARG A 170 1.61 17.81 -4.17
CA ARG A 170 0.96 18.53 -3.09
C ARG A 170 -0.41 19.02 -3.56
N LYS A 171 -1.43 18.78 -2.75
CA LYS A 171 -2.77 19.36 -2.94
C LYS A 171 -2.68 20.89 -2.91
N MET A 172 -3.38 21.54 -3.84
CA MET A 172 -3.49 23.00 -3.89
C MET A 172 -4.37 23.54 -2.77
#